data_AF-A0A533MM46-F1
#
_entry.id   AF-A0A533MM46-F1
#
_cell.length_a   1.000
_cell.length_b   1.000
_cell.length_c   1.000
_cell.angle_alpha   90.00
_cell.angle_beta   90.00
_cell.angle_gamma   90.00
#
_symmetry.space_group_name_H-M   'P 1'
#
loop_
_entity.id
_entity.type
_entity.pdbx_description
1 polymer ?
#
loop_
_entity_poly.entity_id
_entity_poly.type
_entity_poly.pdbx_seq_one_letter_code
_entity_poly.pdbx_strand_id
1 'polypeptide(L)'
;MNIDITEAIKKMAGWCPNVSLANREEEMIMEVYKKEHIHKIKGIGFKEITGILHLVYAIWLIGTALWVLAEIKLFPWYVLDITFISSTILLVIGINSLMIFFNFIKSANTHRVLAAVNIVLIVLFFMYLSQTLISHEPKITLITLFEKPFYYYTFSIVSLILFTIILGIPNIITILSKPTEERKIKFIAVSFIILIVTFALISGYYFYLNMQKDSMILEDHEDGGYRIYQMTPNIYTMSGLSMEDYPYFLDSYEGTTGHPISDDSYEAIQFLRTKENSNVLGWWDYELQIKAADKKPVITYASNEIKYTVGRPSQLYDNFESNEKVVDVSTFFTTDSEETAVGIAEKYGANYVYVLLQRWDVYYQVMFNTVQPDIGEKIYSSETLFNELYEVSMAYKFKTGAELEYFDKIFENGDVVIYQLK
;
A
#
# COMPACT_ATOMS: atom_id res chain seq x y z
N MET A 1 15.13 26.60 66.31
CA MET A 1 16.32 26.96 65.51
C MET A 1 15.98 26.66 64.06
N ASN A 2 16.04 27.68 63.21
CA ASN A 2 15.65 27.63 61.80
C ASN A 2 16.50 26.60 61.05
N ILE A 3 15.87 25.78 60.23
CA ILE A 3 16.58 25.05 59.17
C ILE A 3 17.03 26.11 58.18
N ASP A 4 18.35 26.29 58.00
CA ASP A 4 18.88 27.10 56.91
C ASP A 4 18.68 26.33 55.60
N ILE A 5 17.58 26.66 54.93
CA ILE A 5 17.13 26.04 53.68
C ILE A 5 18.22 26.16 52.59
N THR A 6 19.10 27.15 52.68
CA THR A 6 20.18 27.39 51.71
C THR A 6 21.26 26.30 51.75
N GLU A 7 21.57 25.77 52.92
CA GLU A 7 22.64 24.78 53.10
C GLU A 7 22.17 23.35 52.75
N ALA A 8 20.88 23.07 52.95
CA ALA A 8 20.23 21.86 52.46
C ALA A 8 20.18 21.82 50.92
N ILE A 9 19.90 22.95 50.27
CA ILE A 9 19.91 23.09 48.80
C ILE A 9 21.32 22.87 48.23
N LYS A 10 22.37 23.39 48.87
CA LYS A 10 23.76 23.20 48.42
C LYS A 10 24.24 21.76 48.48
N LYS A 11 23.85 20.99 49.50
CA LYS A 11 24.18 19.57 49.62
C LYS A 11 23.37 18.70 48.65
N MET A 12 22.09 19.01 48.41
CA MET A 12 21.27 18.30 47.41
C MET A 12 21.73 18.58 45.97
N ALA A 13 22.30 19.76 45.69
CA ALA A 13 22.88 20.12 44.39
C ALA A 13 24.30 19.55 44.15
N GLY A 14 24.80 18.66 45.02
CA GLY A 14 26.06 17.95 44.81
C GLY A 14 27.33 18.79 45.04
N TRP A 15 27.24 19.90 45.77
CA TRP A 15 28.41 20.75 46.04
C TRP A 15 29.20 20.23 47.25
N CYS A 16 30.37 19.63 47.00
CA CYS A 16 31.33 19.23 48.03
C CYS A 16 32.61 20.08 47.91
N PRO A 17 33.17 20.69 49.00
CA PRO A 17 34.16 21.76 48.87
C PRO A 17 35.61 21.33 48.55
N ASN A 18 35.88 20.07 48.23
CA ASN A 18 37.25 19.56 48.07
C ASN A 18 37.47 18.73 46.79
N VAL A 19 36.94 19.20 45.66
CA VAL A 19 37.11 18.59 44.32
C VAL A 19 38.57 18.67 43.82
N SER A 20 39.41 19.56 44.36
CA SER A 20 40.77 19.78 43.82
C SER A 20 41.78 18.67 44.14
N LEU A 21 41.53 17.82 45.15
CA LEU A 21 42.43 16.70 45.50
C LEU A 21 42.01 15.37 44.85
N ALA A 22 40.70 15.14 44.65
CA ALA A 22 40.21 13.97 43.90
C ALA A 22 40.58 14.04 42.41
N ASN A 23 40.60 15.25 41.82
CA ASN A 23 40.91 15.44 40.41
C ASN A 23 42.34 15.04 40.01
N ARG A 24 43.34 15.06 40.91
CA ARG A 24 44.73 14.72 40.53
C ARG A 24 45.00 13.23 40.46
N GLU A 25 44.37 12.42 41.32
CA GLU A 25 44.43 10.95 41.21
C GLU A 25 43.51 10.45 40.10
N GLU A 26 42.33 11.05 39.91
CA GLU A 26 41.46 10.73 38.77
C GLU A 26 42.06 11.14 37.42
N GLU A 27 42.78 12.28 37.30
CA GLU A 27 43.49 12.65 36.06
C GLU A 27 44.59 11.65 35.72
N MET A 28 45.34 11.16 36.71
CA MET A 28 46.42 10.19 36.48
C MET A 28 45.87 8.81 36.10
N ILE A 29 44.80 8.37 36.77
CA ILE A 29 44.12 7.10 36.43
C ILE A 29 43.41 7.23 35.08
N MET A 30 42.79 8.36 34.75
CA MET A 30 42.17 8.63 33.45
C MET A 30 43.18 8.77 32.31
N GLU A 31 44.39 9.27 32.56
CA GLU A 31 45.46 9.30 31.54
C GLU A 31 46.00 7.90 31.22
N VAL A 32 46.15 7.04 32.23
CA VAL A 32 46.56 5.64 32.04
C VAL A 32 45.44 4.84 31.36
N TYR A 33 44.18 5.00 31.79
CA TYR A 33 43.02 4.38 31.14
C TYR A 33 42.80 4.88 29.70
N LYS A 34 43.03 6.19 29.44
CA LYS A 34 43.02 6.77 28.09
C LYS A 34 44.11 6.18 27.20
N LYS A 35 45.30 5.86 27.73
CA LYS A 35 46.39 5.28 26.94
C LYS A 35 46.21 3.78 26.67
N GLU A 36 45.69 3.00 27.61
CA GLU A 36 45.58 1.53 27.45
C GLU A 36 44.28 1.04 26.78
N HIS A 37 43.17 1.78 26.88
CA HIS A 37 41.87 1.30 26.34
C HIS A 37 41.32 2.12 25.17
N ILE A 38 41.71 3.38 24.98
CA ILE A 38 41.26 4.17 23.82
C ILE A 38 42.04 3.82 22.55
N HIS A 39 43.24 3.22 22.65
CA HIS A 39 43.96 2.73 21.49
C HIS A 39 43.26 1.57 20.76
N LYS A 40 42.31 0.86 21.39
CA LYS A 40 41.53 -0.21 20.75
C LYS A 40 40.21 0.24 20.10
N ILE A 41 39.65 1.41 20.48
CA ILE A 41 38.45 1.98 19.84
C ILE A 41 38.81 3.07 18.80
N LYS A 42 40.02 3.64 18.87
CA LYS A 42 40.57 4.56 17.85
C LYS A 42 41.00 3.90 16.53
N GLY A 43 40.71 2.61 16.34
CA GLY A 43 41.12 1.86 15.14
C GLY A 43 40.11 1.86 14.00
N ILE A 44 38.88 2.33 14.21
CA ILE A 44 37.88 2.45 13.15
C ILE A 44 37.62 3.95 12.89
N GLY A 45 38.34 4.53 11.93
CA GLY A 45 38.13 5.90 11.50
C GLY A 45 36.69 6.11 11.02
N PHE A 46 36.19 7.35 11.11
CA PHE A 46 34.85 7.74 10.62
C PHE A 46 34.58 7.28 9.17
N LYS A 47 35.63 7.18 8.36
CA LYS A 47 35.62 6.63 6.99
C LYS A 47 35.30 5.12 6.94
N GLU A 48 35.78 4.35 7.90
CA GLU A 48 35.50 2.91 7.99
C GLU A 48 34.09 2.65 8.52
N ILE A 49 33.59 3.45 9.47
CA ILE A 49 32.20 3.39 9.93
C ILE A 49 31.23 3.72 8.80
N THR A 50 31.47 4.82 8.07
CA THR A 50 30.64 5.21 6.91
C THR A 50 30.71 4.19 5.78
N GLY A 51 31.88 3.60 5.55
CA GLY A 51 32.04 2.48 4.63
C GLY A 51 31.19 1.28 5.04
N ILE A 52 31.33 0.80 6.28
CA ILE A 52 30.55 -0.35 6.80
C ILE A 52 29.04 -0.10 6.68
N LEU A 53 28.59 1.11 7.00
CA LEU A 53 27.18 1.49 6.84
C LEU A 53 26.72 1.37 5.38
N HIS A 54 27.47 1.92 4.41
CA HIS A 54 27.14 1.78 2.99
C HIS A 54 27.20 0.34 2.50
N LEU A 55 28.12 -0.49 2.99
CA LEU A 55 28.20 -1.90 2.61
C LEU A 55 26.97 -2.69 3.08
N VAL A 56 26.69 -2.65 4.39
CA VAL A 56 25.57 -3.37 4.99
C VAL A 56 24.26 -2.93 4.34
N TYR A 57 24.09 -1.63 4.19
CA TYR A 57 22.93 -1.02 3.58
C TYR A 57 22.77 -1.40 2.11
N ALA A 58 23.86 -1.39 1.33
CA ALA A 58 23.81 -1.74 -0.08
C ALA A 58 23.50 -3.22 -0.31
N ILE A 59 24.10 -4.13 0.46
CA ILE A 59 23.81 -5.56 0.39
C ILE A 59 22.33 -5.79 0.70
N TRP A 60 21.81 -5.15 1.75
CA TRP A 60 20.40 -5.28 2.12
C TRP A 60 19.47 -4.73 1.04
N LEU A 61 19.74 -3.55 0.49
CA LEU A 61 18.92 -2.96 -0.58
C LEU A 61 18.91 -3.80 -1.85
N ILE A 62 20.09 -4.23 -2.32
CA ILE A 62 20.21 -5.04 -3.53
C ILE A 62 19.56 -6.40 -3.30
N GLY A 63 19.83 -7.05 -2.15
CA GLY A 63 19.22 -8.32 -1.80
C GLY A 63 17.70 -8.24 -1.74
N THR A 64 17.15 -7.19 -1.10
CA THR A 64 15.71 -6.94 -1.02
C THR A 64 15.12 -6.68 -2.40
N ALA A 65 15.72 -5.79 -3.19
CA ALA A 65 15.25 -5.49 -4.54
C ALA A 65 15.26 -6.74 -5.44
N LEU A 66 16.35 -7.52 -5.43
CA LEU A 66 16.44 -8.74 -6.24
C LEU A 66 15.50 -9.83 -5.76
N TRP A 67 15.31 -9.98 -4.44
CA TRP A 67 14.35 -10.91 -3.86
C TRP A 67 12.94 -10.57 -4.34
N VAL A 68 12.53 -9.32 -4.13
CA VAL A 68 11.22 -8.83 -4.51
C VAL A 68 11.01 -8.95 -6.02
N LEU A 69 12.00 -8.60 -6.85
CA LEU A 69 11.96 -8.77 -8.30
C LEU A 69 11.91 -10.24 -8.74
N ALA A 70 12.53 -11.16 -7.99
CA ALA A 70 12.50 -12.60 -8.28
C ALA A 70 11.16 -13.23 -7.89
N GLU A 71 10.46 -12.66 -6.91
CA GLU A 71 9.12 -13.07 -6.50
C GLU A 71 8.00 -12.51 -7.39
N ILE A 72 8.32 -11.53 -8.26
CA ILE A 72 7.35 -11.01 -9.22
C ILE A 72 6.97 -12.11 -10.21
N LYS A 73 5.84 -12.76 -9.92
CA LYS A 73 5.05 -13.49 -10.90
C LYS A 73 3.91 -12.58 -11.33
N LEU A 74 3.80 -12.46 -12.64
CA LEU A 74 3.21 -11.33 -13.34
C LEU A 74 1.73 -11.20 -13.05
N PHE A 75 1.27 -9.99 -12.71
CA PHE A 75 -0.14 -9.58 -12.61
C PHE A 75 -0.76 -9.72 -11.20
N PRO A 76 -1.49 -8.71 -10.65
CA PRO A 76 -2.01 -7.50 -11.30
C PRO A 76 -1.05 -6.31 -11.35
N TRP A 77 -1.11 -5.51 -12.44
CA TRP A 77 -0.12 -4.47 -12.76
C TRP A 77 0.10 -3.49 -11.61
N TYR A 78 -0.92 -3.21 -10.78
CA TYR A 78 -0.85 -2.09 -9.83
C TYR A 78 0.03 -2.42 -8.63
N VAL A 79 0.13 -3.71 -8.30
CA VAL A 79 1.10 -4.22 -7.34
C VAL A 79 2.48 -4.31 -7.98
N LEU A 80 2.53 -4.67 -9.26
CA LEU A 80 3.77 -4.79 -10.02
C LEU A 80 4.47 -3.45 -10.21
N ASP A 81 3.74 -2.38 -10.52
CA ASP A 81 4.31 -1.05 -10.75
C ASP A 81 5.04 -0.54 -9.52
N ILE A 82 4.36 -0.58 -8.36
CA ILE A 82 4.94 -0.16 -7.10
C ILE A 82 6.14 -1.03 -6.78
N THR A 83 5.97 -2.36 -6.81
CA THR A 83 7.00 -3.33 -6.44
C THR A 83 8.24 -3.21 -7.33
N PHE A 84 8.05 -3.08 -8.64
CA PHE A 84 9.13 -3.00 -9.62
C PHE A 84 9.83 -1.63 -9.62
N ILE A 85 9.08 -0.51 -9.67
CA ILE A 85 9.67 0.84 -9.62
C ILE A 85 10.45 0.97 -8.32
N SER A 86 9.84 0.58 -7.21
CA SER A 86 10.47 0.65 -5.89
C SER A 86 11.72 -0.19 -5.81
N SER A 87 11.66 -1.46 -6.21
CA SER A 87 12.83 -2.34 -6.24
C SER A 87 13.93 -1.80 -7.14
N THR A 88 13.59 -1.24 -8.29
CA THR A 88 14.58 -0.68 -9.22
C THR A 88 15.25 0.55 -8.62
N ILE A 89 14.49 1.46 -8.01
CA ILE A 89 15.07 2.62 -7.30
C ILE A 89 15.99 2.15 -6.16
N LEU A 90 15.54 1.18 -5.36
CA LEU A 90 16.36 0.61 -4.29
C LEU A 90 17.64 -0.07 -4.82
N LEU A 91 17.55 -0.79 -5.95
CA LEU A 91 18.71 -1.41 -6.60
C LEU A 91 19.73 -0.36 -7.01
N VAL A 92 19.28 0.75 -7.61
CA VAL A 92 20.16 1.86 -8.03
C VAL A 92 20.82 2.53 -6.82
N ILE A 93 20.05 2.80 -5.75
CA ILE A 93 20.58 3.35 -4.50
C ILE A 93 21.62 2.39 -3.90
N GLY A 94 21.32 1.09 -3.88
CA GLY A 94 22.22 0.06 -3.37
C GLY A 94 23.52 -0.04 -4.18
N ILE A 95 23.45 -0.04 -5.51
CA ILE A 95 24.63 -0.05 -6.39
C ILE A 95 25.48 1.20 -6.16
N ASN A 96 24.87 2.39 -6.08
CA ASN A 96 25.59 3.63 -5.76
C ASN A 96 26.28 3.55 -4.38
N SER A 97 25.62 2.97 -3.38
CA SER A 97 26.20 2.74 -2.05
C SER A 97 27.36 1.74 -2.07
N LEU A 98 27.31 0.67 -2.87
CA LEU A 98 28.47 -0.21 -3.09
C LEU A 98 29.63 0.53 -3.75
N MET A 99 29.35 1.40 -4.72
CA MET A 99 30.37 2.21 -5.38
C MET A 99 31.09 3.16 -4.40
N ILE A 100 30.33 3.76 -3.47
CA ILE A 100 30.88 4.57 -2.37
C ILE A 100 31.73 3.72 -1.43
N PHE A 101 31.25 2.52 -1.05
CA PHE A 101 31.96 1.63 -0.13
C PHE A 101 33.30 1.14 -0.67
N PHE A 102 33.30 0.52 -1.86
CA PHE A 102 34.51 -0.05 -2.45
C PHE A 102 35.51 1.01 -2.91
N ASN A 103 35.14 2.30 -2.81
CA ASN A 103 35.96 3.41 -3.28
C ASN A 103 36.46 3.16 -4.71
N PHE A 104 35.60 2.55 -5.54
CA PHE A 104 35.90 2.22 -6.94
C PHE A 104 36.34 3.47 -7.71
N ILE A 105 35.93 4.64 -7.22
CA ILE A 105 36.31 5.93 -7.75
C ILE A 105 37.05 6.70 -6.66
N LYS A 106 38.38 6.82 -6.79
CA LYS A 106 39.30 7.46 -5.84
C LYS A 106 39.10 8.98 -5.73
N SER A 107 37.88 9.47 -5.48
CA SER A 107 37.57 10.90 -5.38
C SER A 107 36.47 11.14 -4.35
N ALA A 108 36.79 11.91 -3.30
CA ALA A 108 35.82 12.29 -2.27
C ALA A 108 34.63 13.09 -2.86
N ASN A 109 34.88 13.91 -3.88
CA ASN A 109 33.82 14.64 -4.58
C ASN A 109 32.86 13.71 -5.33
N THR A 110 33.38 12.60 -5.87
CA THR A 110 32.54 11.57 -6.51
C THR A 110 31.60 10.92 -5.51
N HIS A 111 32.10 10.54 -4.33
CA HIS A 111 31.25 9.94 -3.29
C HIS A 111 30.15 10.88 -2.84
N ARG A 112 30.42 12.19 -2.73
CA ARG A 112 29.40 13.19 -2.40
C ARG A 112 28.36 13.37 -3.51
N VAL A 113 28.77 13.32 -4.77
CA VAL A 113 27.83 13.38 -5.91
C VAL A 113 26.94 12.14 -5.94
N LEU A 114 27.50 10.94 -5.75
CA LEU A 114 26.71 9.70 -5.63
C LEU A 114 25.74 9.76 -4.43
N ALA A 115 26.21 10.26 -3.29
CA ALA A 115 25.36 10.47 -2.13
C ALA A 115 24.25 11.50 -2.40
N ALA A 116 24.53 12.57 -3.15
CA ALA A 116 23.52 13.56 -3.55
C ALA A 116 22.50 12.95 -4.53
N VAL A 117 22.95 12.16 -5.50
CA VAL A 117 22.07 11.41 -6.42
C VAL A 117 21.17 10.46 -5.62
N ASN A 118 21.74 9.72 -4.65
CA ASN A 118 20.95 8.87 -3.77
C ASN A 118 19.91 9.66 -2.96
N ILE A 119 20.26 10.84 -2.42
CA ILE A 119 19.28 11.68 -1.72
C ILE A 119 18.15 12.11 -2.66
N VAL A 120 18.46 12.52 -3.90
CA VAL A 120 17.43 12.86 -4.89
C VAL A 120 16.53 11.66 -5.19
N LEU A 121 17.12 10.47 -5.40
CA LEU A 121 16.37 9.24 -5.62
C LEU A 121 15.50 8.87 -4.40
N ILE A 122 15.99 9.03 -3.18
CA ILE A 122 15.23 8.80 -1.94
C ILE A 122 14.05 9.78 -1.82
N VAL A 123 14.23 11.05 -2.18
CA VAL A 123 13.14 12.04 -2.19
C VAL A 123 12.09 11.69 -3.24
N LEU A 124 12.51 11.35 -4.47
CA LEU A 124 11.59 10.91 -5.52
C LEU A 124 10.86 9.62 -5.13
N PHE A 125 11.55 8.70 -4.46
CA PHE A 125 10.99 7.46 -3.94
C PHE A 125 9.93 7.71 -2.86
N PHE A 126 10.21 8.62 -1.92
CA PHE A 126 9.22 9.05 -0.93
C PHE A 126 7.98 9.66 -1.59
N MET A 127 8.18 10.58 -2.54
CA MET A 127 7.07 11.21 -3.26
C MET A 127 6.22 10.17 -4.01
N TYR A 128 6.87 9.21 -4.67
CA TYR A 128 6.21 8.11 -5.37
C TYR A 128 5.36 7.26 -4.42
N LEU A 129 5.94 6.75 -3.32
CA LEU A 129 5.20 5.91 -2.36
C LEU A 129 4.16 6.68 -1.53
N SER A 130 4.31 8.00 -1.38
CA SER A 130 3.31 8.82 -0.66
C SER A 130 1.95 8.86 -1.37
N GLN A 131 1.90 8.48 -2.65
CA GLN A 131 0.66 8.36 -3.42
C GLN A 131 -0.09 7.05 -3.14
N THR A 132 0.57 6.07 -2.49
CA THR A 132 0.07 4.71 -2.31
C THR A 132 -0.03 4.32 -0.84
N LEU A 133 -0.26 5.31 0.03
CA LEU A 133 -0.30 5.13 1.48
C LEU A 133 -1.53 4.32 1.90
N ILE A 134 -1.35 3.48 2.92
CA ILE A 134 -2.45 2.80 3.60
C ILE A 134 -2.92 3.60 4.82
N SER A 135 -4.23 3.58 5.08
CA SER A 135 -4.91 4.40 6.09
C SER A 135 -4.71 3.92 7.53
N HIS A 136 -4.32 2.66 7.73
CA HIS A 136 -4.16 2.07 9.06
C HIS A 136 -2.93 1.16 9.12
N GLU A 137 -2.15 1.25 10.20
CA GLU A 137 -1.04 0.34 10.49
C GLU A 137 -1.16 -0.22 11.91
N PRO A 138 -0.91 -1.52 12.11
CA PRO A 138 -0.66 -2.04 13.45
C PRO A 138 0.63 -1.43 14.03
N LYS A 139 0.85 -1.60 15.35
CA LYS A 139 2.00 -1.05 16.09
C LYS A 139 3.30 -1.05 15.28
N ILE A 140 3.85 0.15 15.06
CA ILE A 140 5.12 0.35 14.36
C ILE A 140 6.26 -0.17 15.25
N THR A 141 7.01 -1.14 14.74
CA THR A 141 8.24 -1.65 15.34
C THR A 141 9.37 -1.55 14.32
N LEU A 142 10.62 -1.64 14.76
CA LEU A 142 11.76 -1.62 13.85
C LEU A 142 11.71 -2.80 12.86
N ILE A 143 11.26 -3.98 13.32
CA ILE A 143 11.14 -5.18 12.49
C ILE A 143 10.07 -4.98 11.41
N THR A 144 8.88 -4.51 11.80
CA THR A 144 7.78 -4.30 10.85
C THR A 144 8.08 -3.22 9.82
N LEU A 145 9.03 -2.31 10.09
CA LEU A 145 9.53 -1.32 9.13
C LEU A 145 10.40 -1.95 8.03
N PHE A 146 11.25 -2.92 8.38
CA PHE A 146 12.14 -3.61 7.43
C PHE A 146 11.43 -4.70 6.63
N GLU A 147 10.26 -5.14 7.08
CA GLU A 147 9.41 -6.09 6.37
C GLU A 147 8.58 -5.44 5.24
N LYS A 148 8.34 -4.11 5.29
CA LYS A 148 7.49 -3.41 4.31
C LYS A 148 7.90 -3.60 2.84
N PRO A 149 9.19 -3.60 2.47
CA PRO A 149 9.60 -3.90 1.09
C PRO A 149 9.16 -5.30 0.62
N PHE A 150 9.09 -6.28 1.53
CA PHE A 150 8.64 -7.65 1.24
C PHE A 150 7.10 -7.76 1.23
N TYR A 151 6.40 -6.80 1.83
CA TYR A 151 4.94 -6.67 1.76
C TYR A 151 4.53 -5.57 0.77
N TYR A 152 5.09 -5.62 -0.44
CA TYR A 152 4.67 -4.80 -1.59
C TYR A 152 4.74 -3.28 -1.33
N TYR A 153 5.71 -2.84 -0.53
CA TYR A 153 5.93 -1.43 -0.22
C TYR A 153 4.70 -0.73 0.37
N THR A 154 3.94 -1.45 1.20
CA THR A 154 2.73 -0.91 1.88
C THR A 154 3.11 -0.13 3.13
N PHE A 155 3.18 1.20 3.03
CA PHE A 155 3.53 2.08 4.14
C PHE A 155 2.35 2.96 4.60
N SER A 156 2.25 3.20 5.90
CA SER A 156 1.60 4.40 6.43
C SER A 156 2.53 5.61 6.26
N ILE A 157 1.99 6.81 6.45
CA ILE A 157 2.80 8.03 6.42
C ILE A 157 3.95 8.01 7.43
N VAL A 158 3.72 7.47 8.63
CA VAL A 158 4.73 7.44 9.71
C VAL A 158 5.83 6.43 9.39
N SER A 159 5.47 5.22 8.94
CA SER A 159 6.47 4.22 8.57
C SER A 159 7.24 4.64 7.32
N LEU A 160 6.61 5.28 6.34
CA LEU A 160 7.30 5.81 5.15
C LEU A 160 8.34 6.89 5.52
N ILE A 161 8.00 7.81 6.42
CA ILE A 161 8.94 8.84 6.91
C ILE A 161 10.15 8.19 7.59
N LEU A 162 9.91 7.24 8.51
CA LEU A 162 10.98 6.55 9.23
C LEU A 162 11.88 5.76 8.28
N PHE A 163 11.30 5.03 7.34
CA PHE A 163 12.03 4.29 6.32
C PHE A 163 12.95 5.21 5.51
N THR A 164 12.40 6.34 5.03
CA THR A 164 13.12 7.33 4.22
C THR A 164 14.28 7.98 4.99
N ILE A 165 14.09 8.29 6.28
CA ILE A 165 15.16 8.81 7.14
C ILE A 165 16.29 7.79 7.26
N ILE A 166 15.98 6.52 7.51
CA ILE A 166 16.98 5.44 7.59
C ILE A 166 17.77 5.35 6.29
N LEU A 167 17.09 5.43 5.14
CA LEU A 167 17.75 5.41 3.82
C LEU A 167 18.67 6.62 3.61
N GLY A 168 18.30 7.78 4.14
CA GLY A 168 19.02 9.05 3.97
C GLY A 168 20.29 9.17 4.79
N ILE A 169 20.33 8.59 6.00
CA ILE A 169 21.42 8.77 6.98
C ILE A 169 22.82 8.50 6.38
N PRO A 170 23.11 7.35 5.73
CA PRO A 170 24.44 7.09 5.18
C PRO A 170 24.88 8.12 4.14
N ASN A 171 23.93 8.60 3.32
CA ASN A 171 24.18 9.56 2.26
C ASN A 171 24.42 10.98 2.81
N ILE A 172 23.63 11.41 3.80
CA ILE A 172 23.83 12.69 4.50
C ILE A 172 25.20 12.74 5.17
N ILE A 173 25.56 11.67 5.90
CA ILE A 173 26.87 11.57 6.55
C ILE A 173 28.02 11.66 5.52
N THR A 174 27.83 11.06 4.34
CA THR A 174 28.82 11.10 3.25
C THR A 174 29.00 12.51 2.69
N ILE A 175 27.92 13.27 2.51
CA ILE A 175 27.97 14.67 2.06
C ILE A 175 28.73 15.55 3.07
N LEU A 176 28.49 15.34 4.37
CA LEU A 176 29.07 16.13 5.45
C LEU A 176 30.57 15.82 5.71
N SER A 177 31.11 14.72 5.16
CA SER A 177 32.54 14.35 5.31
C SER A 177 33.47 15.33 4.56
N LYS A 178 34.60 15.78 5.15
CA LYS A 178 35.49 16.85 4.62
C LYS A 178 36.03 16.58 3.19
N PRO A 179 36.16 17.61 2.33
CA PRO A 179 36.59 17.44 0.95
C PRO A 179 38.10 17.19 0.82
N THR A 180 38.47 16.47 -0.23
CA THR A 180 39.79 16.58 -0.87
C THR A 180 39.58 17.07 -2.29
N GLU A 181 40.30 18.12 -2.66
CA GLU A 181 40.14 18.84 -3.93
C GLU A 181 40.46 17.94 -5.12
N GLU A 182 39.46 17.66 -5.96
CA GLU A 182 39.60 17.50 -7.41
C GLU A 182 38.20 17.34 -8.02
N ARG A 183 37.82 18.22 -8.97
CA ARG A 183 36.63 18.06 -9.81
C ARG A 183 37.03 17.40 -11.13
N LYS A 184 36.32 16.34 -11.55
CA LYS A 184 36.48 15.73 -12.89
C LYS A 184 35.14 15.63 -13.60
N ILE A 185 34.97 16.43 -14.66
CA ILE A 185 33.81 16.50 -15.57
C ILE A 185 33.44 15.12 -16.15
N LYS A 186 34.44 14.24 -16.35
CA LYS A 186 34.24 12.84 -16.81
C LYS A 186 33.34 12.02 -15.88
N PHE A 187 33.26 12.35 -14.59
CA PHE A 187 32.44 11.62 -13.64
C PHE A 187 30.95 12.01 -13.71
N ILE A 188 30.65 13.30 -13.90
CA ILE A 188 29.27 13.77 -14.15
C ILE A 188 28.70 13.05 -15.38
N ALA A 189 29.51 12.90 -16.44
CA ALA A 189 29.12 12.15 -17.63
C ALA A 189 28.80 10.67 -17.32
N VAL A 190 29.60 10.00 -16.49
CA VAL A 190 29.36 8.59 -16.11
C VAL A 190 28.08 8.45 -15.27
N SER A 191 27.85 9.34 -14.30
CA SER A 191 26.60 9.34 -13.53
C SER A 191 25.37 9.60 -14.39
N PHE A 192 25.46 10.50 -15.38
CA PHE A 192 24.40 10.71 -16.36
C PHE A 192 24.16 9.47 -17.23
N ILE A 193 25.21 8.78 -17.67
CA ILE A 193 25.08 7.53 -18.44
C ILE A 193 24.39 6.45 -17.61
N ILE A 194 24.77 6.26 -16.35
CA ILE A 194 24.11 5.29 -15.45
C ILE A 194 22.62 5.63 -15.33
N LEU A 195 22.28 6.89 -15.13
CA LEU A 195 20.90 7.34 -15.04
C LEU A 195 20.13 7.08 -16.35
N ILE A 196 20.71 7.40 -17.50
CA ILE A 196 20.11 7.12 -18.83
C ILE A 196 19.89 5.61 -19.04
N VAL A 197 20.88 4.78 -18.71
CA VAL A 197 20.78 3.32 -18.84
C VAL A 197 19.70 2.77 -17.90
N THR A 198 19.64 3.25 -16.65
CA THR A 198 18.58 2.88 -15.71
C THR A 198 17.19 3.24 -16.26
N PHE A 199 16.99 4.46 -16.75
CA PHE A 199 15.71 4.86 -17.33
C PHE A 199 15.37 4.03 -18.59
N ALA A 200 16.36 3.74 -19.45
CA ALA A 200 16.15 2.90 -20.63
C ALA A 200 15.77 1.46 -20.25
N LEU A 201 16.38 0.88 -19.22
CA LEU A 201 16.04 -0.45 -18.70
C LEU A 201 14.63 -0.46 -18.08
N ILE A 202 14.26 0.57 -17.31
CA ILE A 202 12.91 0.75 -16.77
C ILE A 202 11.89 0.84 -17.91
N SER A 203 12.12 1.70 -18.91
CA SER A 203 11.23 1.85 -20.05
C SER A 203 11.11 0.58 -20.89
N GLY A 204 12.23 -0.13 -21.12
CA GLY A 204 12.22 -1.41 -21.83
C GLY A 204 11.45 -2.50 -21.09
N TYR A 205 11.54 -2.52 -19.76
CA TYR A 205 10.75 -3.42 -18.93
C TYR A 205 9.25 -3.04 -18.92
N TYR A 206 8.92 -1.75 -18.82
CA TYR A 206 7.54 -1.26 -18.96
C TYR A 206 6.93 -1.68 -20.29
N PHE A 207 7.70 -1.54 -21.38
CA PHE A 207 7.27 -1.99 -22.69
C PHE A 207 7.03 -3.50 -22.72
N TYR A 208 7.92 -4.30 -22.13
CA TYR A 208 7.74 -5.75 -22.01
C TYR A 208 6.50 -6.13 -21.18
N LEU A 209 6.25 -5.46 -20.05
CA LEU A 209 5.05 -5.67 -19.23
C LEU A 209 3.77 -5.33 -20.00
N ASN A 210 3.76 -4.21 -20.72
CA ASN A 210 2.63 -3.82 -21.55
C ASN A 210 2.38 -4.87 -22.65
N MET A 211 3.43 -5.34 -23.32
CA MET A 211 3.29 -6.42 -24.32
C MET A 211 2.72 -7.71 -23.73
N GLN A 212 3.13 -8.09 -22.52
CA GLN A 212 2.55 -9.26 -21.85
C GLN A 212 1.08 -9.02 -21.47
N LYS A 213 0.77 -7.85 -20.91
CA LYS A 213 -0.60 -7.49 -20.56
C LYS A 213 -1.51 -7.53 -21.79
N ASP A 214 -1.06 -6.95 -22.89
CA ASP A 214 -1.79 -6.97 -24.17
C ASP A 214 -1.99 -8.40 -24.68
N SER A 215 -1.04 -9.31 -24.44
CA SER A 215 -1.18 -10.73 -24.80
C SER A 215 -2.18 -11.50 -23.94
N MET A 216 -2.59 -10.96 -22.79
CA MET A 216 -3.57 -11.57 -21.88
C MET A 216 -4.99 -11.05 -22.10
N ILE A 217 -5.20 -10.08 -23.00
CA ILE A 217 -6.52 -9.52 -23.28
C ILE A 217 -7.42 -10.63 -23.83
N LEU A 218 -8.48 -10.93 -23.07
CA LEU A 218 -9.54 -11.84 -23.47
C LEU A 218 -10.68 -11.07 -24.15
N GLU A 219 -11.10 -9.97 -23.52
CA GLU A 219 -12.13 -9.08 -24.05
C GLU A 219 -11.66 -7.61 -23.95
N ASP A 220 -11.82 -6.86 -25.04
CA ASP A 220 -11.53 -5.42 -25.10
C ASP A 220 -12.82 -4.66 -25.43
N HIS A 221 -13.30 -3.87 -24.47
CA HIS A 221 -14.52 -3.10 -24.59
C HIS A 221 -14.19 -1.61 -24.49
N GLU A 222 -13.56 -1.09 -25.55
CA GLU A 222 -13.13 0.32 -25.64
C GLU A 222 -14.27 1.30 -25.36
N ASP A 223 -15.48 1.02 -25.87
CA ASP A 223 -16.66 1.87 -25.68
C ASP A 223 -17.22 1.85 -24.24
N GLY A 224 -16.93 0.78 -23.48
CA GLY A 224 -17.34 0.60 -22.08
C GLY A 224 -16.28 1.05 -21.07
N GLY A 225 -15.07 1.34 -21.54
CA GLY A 225 -13.95 1.78 -20.71
C GLY A 225 -13.26 0.68 -19.90
N TYR A 226 -13.49 -0.61 -20.20
CA TYR A 226 -12.97 -1.75 -19.43
C TYR A 226 -12.34 -2.85 -20.31
N ARG A 227 -11.49 -3.68 -19.70
CA ARG A 227 -10.89 -4.88 -20.34
C ARG A 227 -10.90 -6.07 -19.39
N ILE A 228 -11.10 -7.25 -19.95
CA ILE A 228 -10.97 -8.53 -19.25
C ILE A 228 -9.70 -9.22 -19.71
N TYR A 229 -8.88 -9.64 -18.77
CA TYR A 229 -7.65 -10.38 -19.01
C TYR A 229 -7.83 -11.81 -18.51
N GLN A 230 -7.41 -12.79 -19.31
CA GLN A 230 -7.29 -14.18 -18.86
C GLN A 230 -5.89 -14.42 -18.31
N MET A 231 -5.80 -14.72 -17.03
CA MET A 231 -4.54 -14.96 -16.34
C MET A 231 -4.05 -16.38 -16.61
N THR A 232 -2.77 -16.53 -16.93
CA THR A 232 -2.15 -17.85 -17.01
C THR A 232 -1.92 -18.45 -15.62
N PRO A 233 -2.25 -19.73 -15.39
CA PRO A 233 -2.26 -20.37 -14.06
C PRO A 233 -0.90 -20.47 -13.34
N ASN A 234 0.21 -20.06 -13.96
CA ASN A 234 1.54 -20.04 -13.34
C ASN A 234 1.86 -18.73 -12.60
N ILE A 235 0.89 -17.84 -12.47
CA ILE A 235 1.02 -16.58 -11.73
C ILE A 235 0.71 -16.86 -10.25
N TYR A 236 1.73 -16.79 -9.39
CA TYR A 236 1.58 -17.02 -7.95
C TYR A 236 1.10 -15.73 -7.27
N THR A 237 0.23 -15.88 -6.29
CA THR A 237 -0.49 -14.78 -5.66
C THR A 237 0.26 -14.03 -4.58
N MET A 238 -0.13 -12.76 -4.50
CA MET A 238 0.01 -11.91 -3.34
C MET A 238 -1.02 -12.28 -2.26
N SER A 239 -0.56 -12.35 -1.01
CA SER A 239 -1.41 -12.38 0.21
C SER A 239 -2.52 -13.43 0.29
N GLY A 240 -2.22 -14.71 0.07
CA GLY A 240 -3.07 -15.82 0.52
C GLY A 240 -4.38 -16.07 -0.23
N LEU A 241 -4.68 -15.32 -1.29
CA LEU A 241 -5.67 -15.70 -2.31
C LEU A 241 -5.00 -16.70 -3.25
N SER A 242 -5.67 -17.71 -3.82
CA SER A 242 -5.08 -18.53 -4.89
C SER A 242 -5.51 -17.94 -6.24
N MET A 243 -4.61 -17.80 -7.22
CA MET A 243 -5.01 -17.39 -8.58
C MET A 243 -5.77 -18.50 -9.30
N GLU A 244 -5.70 -19.75 -8.81
CA GLU A 244 -6.57 -20.83 -9.28
C GLU A 244 -8.06 -20.49 -9.05
N ASP A 245 -8.37 -19.70 -8.03
CA ASP A 245 -9.74 -19.28 -7.71
C ASP A 245 -10.20 -18.05 -8.52
N TYR A 246 -9.27 -17.34 -9.18
CA TYR A 246 -9.54 -16.09 -9.91
C TYR A 246 -8.76 -16.02 -11.24
N PRO A 247 -9.17 -16.77 -12.26
CA PRO A 247 -8.46 -16.86 -13.54
C PRO A 247 -8.61 -15.63 -14.43
N TYR A 248 -9.45 -14.65 -14.08
CA TYR A 248 -9.60 -13.42 -14.85
C TYR A 248 -9.32 -12.18 -14.02
N PHE A 249 -8.96 -11.10 -14.72
CA PHE A 249 -8.92 -9.76 -14.13
C PHE A 249 -9.76 -8.80 -14.93
N LEU A 250 -10.49 -7.98 -14.21
CA LEU A 250 -11.26 -6.91 -14.79
C LEU A 250 -10.57 -5.58 -14.48
N ASP A 251 -10.18 -4.87 -15.54
CA ASP A 251 -9.51 -3.58 -15.45
C ASP A 251 -10.36 -2.49 -16.09
N SER A 252 -10.12 -1.25 -15.69
CA SER A 252 -10.78 -0.07 -16.25
C SER A 252 -9.79 1.05 -16.53
N TYR A 253 -9.98 1.71 -17.67
CA TYR A 253 -9.30 2.98 -17.98
C TYR A 253 -10.01 4.18 -17.34
N GLU A 254 -11.28 4.00 -16.97
CA GLU A 254 -12.18 5.03 -16.46
C GLU A 254 -12.89 4.51 -15.19
N GLY A 255 -12.34 4.77 -14.00
CA GLY A 255 -13.05 4.55 -12.74
C GLY A 255 -12.30 3.76 -11.67
N THR A 256 -13.00 2.83 -11.00
CA THR A 256 -12.48 2.09 -9.85
C THR A 256 -11.30 1.19 -10.22
N THR A 257 -10.47 0.89 -9.23
CA THR A 257 -9.29 0.04 -9.41
C THR A 257 -9.69 -1.37 -9.82
N GLY A 258 -9.12 -1.89 -10.90
CA GLY A 258 -9.37 -3.25 -11.36
C GLY A 258 -9.09 -4.33 -10.31
N HIS A 259 -9.78 -5.45 -10.43
CA HIS A 259 -9.74 -6.54 -9.45
C HIS A 259 -9.82 -7.93 -10.11
N PRO A 260 -9.26 -8.96 -9.44
CA PRO A 260 -9.42 -10.34 -9.90
C PRO A 260 -10.88 -10.79 -9.77
N ILE A 261 -11.34 -11.61 -10.72
CA ILE A 261 -12.69 -12.19 -10.74
C ILE A 261 -12.61 -13.70 -10.97
N SER A 262 -13.50 -14.45 -10.32
CA SER A 262 -13.60 -15.90 -10.43
C SER A 262 -14.21 -16.34 -11.76
N ASP A 263 -14.10 -17.63 -12.09
CA ASP A 263 -14.85 -18.22 -13.21
C ASP A 263 -16.36 -17.97 -13.06
N ASP A 264 -16.90 -18.15 -11.85
CA ASP A 264 -18.31 -17.91 -11.55
C ASP A 264 -18.72 -16.46 -11.79
N SER A 265 -17.88 -15.50 -11.41
CA SER A 265 -18.10 -14.08 -11.67
C SER A 265 -18.09 -13.77 -13.17
N TYR A 266 -17.16 -14.37 -13.91
CA TYR A 266 -17.11 -14.20 -15.36
C TYR A 266 -18.34 -14.79 -16.05
N GLU A 267 -18.79 -15.97 -15.65
CA GLU A 267 -20.03 -16.56 -16.16
C GLU A 267 -21.27 -15.72 -15.82
N ALA A 268 -21.33 -15.13 -14.61
CA ALA A 268 -22.39 -14.23 -14.22
C ALA A 268 -22.44 -12.97 -15.10
N ILE A 269 -21.27 -12.41 -15.45
CA ILE A 269 -21.14 -11.30 -16.41
C ILE A 269 -21.72 -11.71 -17.77
N GLN A 270 -21.31 -12.87 -18.31
CA GLN A 270 -21.80 -13.36 -19.60
C GLN A 270 -23.32 -13.59 -19.56
N PHE A 271 -23.84 -14.19 -18.49
CA PHE A 271 -25.28 -14.38 -18.31
C PHE A 271 -26.02 -13.04 -18.30
N LEU A 272 -25.57 -12.09 -17.49
CA LEU A 272 -26.22 -10.79 -17.34
C LEU A 272 -26.19 -10.00 -18.66
N ARG A 273 -25.14 -10.16 -19.48
CA ARG A 273 -25.04 -9.58 -20.82
C ARG A 273 -26.18 -10.02 -21.75
N THR A 274 -26.67 -11.26 -21.61
CA THR A 274 -27.80 -11.77 -22.40
C THR A 274 -29.15 -11.14 -22.07
N LYS A 275 -29.24 -10.41 -20.95
CA LYS A 275 -30.46 -9.76 -20.49
C LYS A 275 -30.69 -8.44 -21.18
N GLU A 276 -31.91 -7.92 -21.11
CA GLU A 276 -32.23 -6.59 -21.65
C GLU A 276 -31.35 -5.51 -21.00
N ASN A 277 -31.10 -4.42 -21.71
CA ASN A 277 -30.31 -3.31 -21.16
C ASN A 277 -31.10 -2.63 -20.03
N SER A 278 -30.50 -2.56 -18.85
CA SER A 278 -31.16 -1.99 -17.67
C SER A 278 -30.13 -1.51 -16.64
N ASN A 279 -30.63 -0.81 -15.62
CA ASN A 279 -29.82 -0.54 -14.45
C ASN A 279 -29.75 -1.79 -13.56
N VAL A 280 -28.63 -1.96 -12.86
CA VAL A 280 -28.36 -3.09 -11.98
C VAL A 280 -27.96 -2.56 -10.62
N LEU A 281 -28.68 -3.01 -9.59
CA LEU A 281 -28.39 -2.68 -8.21
C LEU A 281 -27.33 -3.65 -7.69
N GLY A 282 -26.19 -3.11 -7.27
CA GLY A 282 -25.10 -3.84 -6.65
C GLY A 282 -24.31 -2.91 -5.75
N TRP A 283 -23.46 -3.47 -4.90
CA TRP A 283 -22.49 -2.67 -4.16
C TRP A 283 -21.47 -2.04 -5.11
N TRP A 284 -20.94 -0.85 -4.77
CA TRP A 284 -20.07 -0.10 -5.68
C TRP A 284 -18.77 -0.84 -6.03
N ASP A 285 -18.25 -1.72 -5.16
CA ASP A 285 -17.10 -2.59 -5.49
C ASP A 285 -17.37 -3.48 -6.73
N TYR A 286 -18.64 -3.72 -7.09
CA TYR A 286 -19.01 -4.58 -8.22
C TYR A 286 -19.29 -3.80 -9.50
N GLU A 287 -19.05 -2.47 -9.50
CA GLU A 287 -19.42 -1.61 -10.61
C GLU A 287 -18.79 -2.01 -11.94
N LEU A 288 -17.51 -2.45 -11.91
CA LEU A 288 -16.83 -2.93 -13.11
C LEU A 288 -17.46 -4.21 -13.65
N GLN A 289 -17.85 -5.16 -12.80
CA GLN A 289 -18.47 -6.42 -13.25
C GLN A 289 -19.82 -6.16 -13.91
N ILE A 290 -20.60 -5.21 -13.37
CA ILE A 290 -21.87 -4.78 -13.95
C ILE A 290 -21.64 -4.09 -15.31
N LYS A 291 -20.67 -3.18 -15.40
CA LYS A 291 -20.27 -2.55 -16.67
C LYS A 291 -19.79 -3.59 -17.68
N ALA A 292 -19.07 -4.61 -17.22
CA ALA A 292 -18.60 -5.73 -18.03
C ALA A 292 -19.72 -6.55 -18.67
N ALA A 293 -20.91 -6.51 -18.09
CA ALA A 293 -22.13 -7.12 -18.64
C ALA A 293 -22.92 -6.17 -19.56
N ASP A 294 -22.32 -5.04 -19.97
CA ASP A 294 -22.96 -3.95 -20.71
C ASP A 294 -24.24 -3.44 -20.03
N LYS A 295 -24.17 -3.34 -18.69
CA LYS A 295 -25.24 -2.79 -17.85
C LYS A 295 -24.81 -1.53 -17.14
N LYS A 296 -25.79 -0.75 -16.69
CA LYS A 296 -25.55 0.46 -15.93
C LYS A 296 -25.61 0.17 -14.42
N PRO A 297 -24.51 0.29 -13.66
CA PRO A 297 -24.59 0.14 -12.21
C PRO A 297 -25.38 1.30 -11.60
N VAL A 298 -26.18 1.01 -10.58
CA VAL A 298 -26.89 2.06 -9.82
C VAL A 298 -25.89 2.99 -9.17
N ILE A 299 -24.88 2.48 -8.45
CA ILE A 299 -23.77 3.27 -7.88
C ILE A 299 -22.43 2.85 -8.48
N THR A 300 -21.60 3.84 -8.78
CA THR A 300 -20.26 3.66 -9.37
C THR A 300 -19.15 3.87 -8.32
N TYR A 301 -19.41 4.73 -7.33
CA TYR A 301 -18.43 5.12 -6.30
C TYR A 301 -19.05 5.12 -4.90
N ALA A 302 -18.19 5.08 -3.89
CA ALA A 302 -18.56 5.39 -2.52
C ALA A 302 -19.00 6.87 -2.38
N SER A 303 -19.60 7.21 -1.23
CA SER A 303 -19.81 8.61 -0.84
C SER A 303 -18.58 9.16 -0.12
N ASN A 304 -18.44 10.49 -0.07
CA ASN A 304 -17.34 11.15 0.63
C ASN A 304 -17.38 10.88 2.15
N GLU A 305 -18.56 10.58 2.68
CA GLU A 305 -18.86 10.30 4.08
C GLU A 305 -18.27 8.97 4.52
N ILE A 306 -18.15 7.99 3.62
CA ILE A 306 -17.58 6.67 3.92
C ILE A 306 -16.20 6.46 3.28
N LYS A 307 -15.56 7.51 2.75
CA LYS A 307 -14.28 7.39 2.03
C LYS A 307 -13.14 6.67 2.78
N TYR A 308 -13.22 6.61 4.11
CA TYR A 308 -12.25 5.91 4.96
C TYR A 308 -12.40 4.39 4.95
N THR A 309 -13.55 3.86 4.48
CA THR A 309 -13.77 2.41 4.31
C THR A 309 -13.19 1.89 3.00
N VAL A 310 -12.79 2.79 2.09
CA VAL A 310 -12.20 2.46 0.80
C VAL A 310 -10.72 2.12 0.97
N GLY A 311 -10.33 0.91 0.56
CA GLY A 311 -8.96 0.41 0.75
C GLY A 311 -7.87 1.18 0.01
N ARG A 312 -8.19 1.91 -1.07
CA ARG A 312 -7.25 2.71 -1.87
C ARG A 312 -7.88 4.00 -2.40
N PRO A 313 -7.89 5.07 -1.60
CA PRO A 313 -8.63 6.28 -1.93
C PRO A 313 -7.93 7.22 -2.95
N SER A 314 -6.66 7.01 -3.30
CA SER A 314 -5.79 8.03 -3.95
C SER A 314 -5.92 8.25 -5.46
N GLN A 315 -6.80 7.54 -6.17
CA GLN A 315 -7.20 7.91 -7.54
C GLN A 315 -8.69 8.27 -7.67
N LEU A 316 -9.47 8.10 -6.59
CA LEU A 316 -10.92 8.28 -6.56
C LEU A 316 -11.37 9.60 -5.92
N TYR A 317 -10.44 10.42 -5.42
CA TYR A 317 -10.76 11.60 -4.60
C TYR A 317 -11.58 12.71 -5.28
N ASP A 318 -11.75 12.68 -6.61
CA ASP A 318 -12.59 13.66 -7.31
C ASP A 318 -13.97 13.12 -7.70
N ASN A 319 -14.20 11.80 -7.59
CA ASN A 319 -15.45 11.16 -8.04
C ASN A 319 -16.12 10.42 -6.87
N PHE A 320 -17.17 11.05 -6.33
CA PHE A 320 -18.03 10.45 -5.30
C PHE A 320 -19.49 10.45 -5.77
N GLU A 321 -20.23 9.42 -5.37
CA GLU A 321 -21.69 9.43 -5.48
C GLU A 321 -22.30 10.30 -4.39
N SER A 322 -23.55 10.75 -4.58
CA SER A 322 -24.26 11.46 -3.52
C SER A 322 -24.48 10.54 -2.32
N ASN A 323 -24.32 11.09 -1.11
CA ASN A 323 -24.53 10.29 0.10
C ASN A 323 -25.95 9.72 0.18
N GLU A 324 -26.96 10.46 -0.28
CA GLU A 324 -28.35 9.97 -0.36
C GLU A 324 -28.44 8.66 -1.15
N LYS A 325 -27.79 8.61 -2.31
CA LYS A 325 -27.82 7.44 -3.19
C LYS A 325 -27.08 6.25 -2.60
N VAL A 326 -25.95 6.48 -1.95
CA VAL A 326 -25.19 5.42 -1.26
C VAL A 326 -25.95 4.92 -0.03
N VAL A 327 -26.63 5.80 0.70
CA VAL A 327 -27.53 5.42 1.82
C VAL A 327 -28.70 4.59 1.33
N ASP A 328 -29.32 4.95 0.20
CA ASP A 328 -30.41 4.16 -0.37
C ASP A 328 -29.93 2.75 -0.77
N VAL A 329 -28.84 2.63 -1.52
CA VAL A 329 -28.30 1.31 -1.89
C VAL A 329 -27.88 0.50 -0.66
N SER A 330 -27.34 1.16 0.36
CA SER A 330 -27.05 0.48 1.64
C SER A 330 -28.34 0.00 2.31
N THR A 331 -29.37 0.84 2.34
CA THR A 331 -30.69 0.51 2.92
C THR A 331 -31.36 -0.64 2.19
N PHE A 332 -31.25 -0.69 0.86
CA PHE A 332 -31.76 -1.80 0.04
C PHE A 332 -31.25 -3.16 0.54
N PHE A 333 -29.97 -3.23 0.90
CA PHE A 333 -29.35 -4.47 1.39
C PHE A 333 -29.56 -4.69 2.89
N THR A 334 -29.64 -3.64 3.71
CA THR A 334 -29.71 -3.76 5.17
C THR A 334 -31.11 -3.79 5.75
N THR A 335 -32.13 -3.42 4.97
CA THR A 335 -33.54 -3.50 5.42
C THR A 335 -34.00 -4.95 5.56
N ASP A 336 -34.94 -5.22 6.45
CA ASP A 336 -35.65 -6.50 6.60
C ASP A 336 -36.94 -6.55 5.74
N SER A 337 -37.35 -5.42 5.15
CA SER A 337 -38.58 -5.27 4.36
C SER A 337 -38.33 -5.38 2.86
N GLU A 338 -39.00 -6.32 2.20
CA GLU A 338 -38.99 -6.42 0.73
C GLU A 338 -39.61 -5.19 0.07
N GLU A 339 -40.67 -4.62 0.64
CA GLU A 339 -41.34 -3.42 0.11
C GLU A 339 -40.39 -2.21 0.06
N THR A 340 -39.58 -2.03 1.10
CA THR A 340 -38.54 -0.98 1.13
C THR A 340 -37.50 -1.21 0.04
N ALA A 341 -37.05 -2.46 -0.13
CA ALA A 341 -36.07 -2.81 -1.16
C ALA A 341 -36.63 -2.59 -2.58
N VAL A 342 -37.88 -2.98 -2.83
CA VAL A 342 -38.58 -2.71 -4.10
C VAL A 342 -38.66 -1.22 -4.37
N GLY A 343 -39.09 -0.41 -3.38
CA GLY A 343 -39.19 1.03 -3.55
C GLY A 343 -37.86 1.70 -3.91
N ILE A 344 -36.73 1.18 -3.39
CA ILE A 344 -35.39 1.65 -3.76
C ILE A 344 -34.99 1.18 -5.16
N ALA A 345 -35.25 -0.08 -5.52
CA ALA A 345 -34.98 -0.59 -6.86
C ALA A 345 -35.75 0.21 -7.93
N GLU A 346 -37.04 0.47 -7.69
CA GLU A 346 -37.89 1.29 -8.55
C GLU A 346 -37.42 2.75 -8.62
N LYS A 347 -37.03 3.36 -7.48
CA LYS A 347 -36.47 4.74 -7.43
C LYS A 347 -35.31 4.92 -8.41
N TYR A 348 -34.48 3.89 -8.59
CA TYR A 348 -33.32 3.91 -9.48
C TYR A 348 -33.52 3.17 -10.82
N GLY A 349 -34.73 2.67 -11.09
CA GLY A 349 -35.04 1.90 -12.30
C GLY A 349 -34.16 0.65 -12.46
N ALA A 350 -33.83 0.00 -11.35
CA ALA A 350 -33.02 -1.20 -11.33
C ALA A 350 -33.90 -2.45 -11.53
N ASN A 351 -33.66 -3.17 -12.62
CA ASN A 351 -34.42 -4.38 -12.95
C ASN A 351 -33.73 -5.64 -12.46
N TYR A 352 -32.42 -5.57 -12.21
CA TYR A 352 -31.63 -6.68 -11.70
C TYR A 352 -30.87 -6.27 -10.43
N VAL A 353 -30.63 -7.26 -9.58
CA VAL A 353 -29.78 -7.16 -8.39
C VAL A 353 -28.61 -8.10 -8.57
N TYR A 354 -27.39 -7.59 -8.43
CA TYR A 354 -26.16 -8.36 -8.55
C TYR A 354 -25.50 -8.50 -7.19
N VAL A 355 -25.33 -9.74 -6.72
CA VAL A 355 -24.79 -10.05 -5.39
C VAL A 355 -23.60 -10.99 -5.52
N LEU A 356 -22.43 -10.51 -5.10
CA LEU A 356 -21.25 -11.36 -4.86
C LEU A 356 -21.32 -11.88 -3.42
N LEU A 357 -21.28 -13.19 -3.24
CA LEU A 357 -21.42 -13.84 -1.93
C LEU A 357 -20.16 -13.72 -1.06
N GLN A 358 -19.00 -13.55 -1.71
CA GLN A 358 -17.73 -13.37 -1.04
C GLN A 358 -17.63 -11.99 -0.37
N ARG A 359 -17.06 -11.96 0.84
CA ARG A 359 -16.83 -10.72 1.65
C ARG A 359 -18.08 -9.92 1.99
N TRP A 360 -19.26 -10.51 1.79
CA TRP A 360 -20.54 -9.85 2.02
C TRP A 360 -20.76 -9.48 3.49
N ASP A 361 -20.16 -10.23 4.42
CA ASP A 361 -20.10 -9.91 5.85
C ASP A 361 -19.37 -8.59 6.13
N VAL A 362 -18.23 -8.36 5.47
CA VAL A 362 -17.45 -7.13 5.57
C VAL A 362 -18.20 -5.96 4.95
N TYR A 363 -18.78 -6.16 3.75
CA TYR A 363 -19.55 -5.12 3.07
C TYR A 363 -20.84 -4.77 3.80
N TYR A 364 -21.52 -5.76 4.39
CA TYR A 364 -22.72 -5.53 5.17
C TYR A 364 -22.45 -4.59 6.34
N GLN A 365 -21.33 -4.78 7.06
CA GLN A 365 -20.96 -3.88 8.14
C GLN A 365 -20.78 -2.44 7.64
N VAL A 366 -20.14 -2.24 6.49
CA VAL A 366 -19.97 -0.91 5.88
C VAL A 366 -21.31 -0.31 5.48
N MET A 367 -22.18 -1.07 4.81
CA MET A 367 -23.53 -0.63 4.43
C MET A 367 -24.35 -0.25 5.66
N PHE A 368 -24.36 -1.09 6.69
CA PHE A 368 -25.10 -0.85 7.92
C PHE A 368 -24.62 0.42 8.63
N ASN A 369 -23.30 0.61 8.74
CA ASN A 369 -22.72 1.83 9.31
C ASN A 369 -23.03 3.09 8.47
N THR A 370 -23.28 2.93 7.16
CA THR A 370 -23.69 4.03 6.28
C THR A 370 -25.12 4.47 6.58
N VAL A 371 -26.02 3.52 6.84
CA VAL A 371 -27.43 3.79 7.19
C VAL A 371 -27.59 4.26 8.63
N GLN A 372 -26.84 3.66 9.56
CA GLN A 372 -26.94 3.90 11.00
C GLN A 372 -25.58 4.18 11.64
N PRO A 373 -24.95 5.34 11.35
CA PRO A 373 -23.62 5.66 11.85
C PRO A 373 -23.52 5.67 13.39
N ASP A 374 -24.57 6.13 14.07
CA ASP A 374 -24.62 6.23 15.55
C ASP A 374 -24.70 4.86 16.27
N ILE A 375 -25.17 3.83 15.55
CA ILE A 375 -25.29 2.46 16.07
C ILE A 375 -24.04 1.67 15.68
N GLY A 376 -23.48 1.92 14.51
CA GLY A 376 -22.23 1.31 14.02
C GLY A 376 -21.04 1.47 14.98
N GLU A 377 -20.91 2.61 15.66
CA GLU A 377 -19.86 2.83 16.68
C GLU A 377 -20.09 2.04 17.99
N LYS A 378 -21.31 1.54 18.23
CA LYS A 378 -21.72 0.87 19.48
C LYS A 378 -21.80 -0.65 19.39
N ILE A 379 -21.77 -1.24 18.19
CA ILE A 379 -21.80 -2.70 18.04
C ILE A 379 -20.40 -3.27 18.29
N TYR A 380 -20.13 -3.65 19.55
CA TYR A 380 -18.87 -4.26 19.99
C TYR A 380 -18.87 -5.81 19.95
N SER A 381 -20.01 -6.46 19.66
CA SER A 381 -20.08 -7.91 19.46
C SER A 381 -20.47 -8.24 18.02
N SER A 382 -19.61 -9.04 17.35
CA SER A 382 -19.90 -9.63 16.04
C SER A 382 -21.22 -10.42 16.02
N GLU A 383 -21.63 -10.95 17.18
CA GLU A 383 -22.83 -11.76 17.36
C GLU A 383 -24.13 -10.96 17.17
N THR A 384 -24.24 -9.73 17.70
CA THR A 384 -25.45 -8.90 17.55
C THR A 384 -25.58 -8.39 16.12
N LEU A 385 -24.48 -7.97 15.49
CA LEU A 385 -24.49 -7.58 14.07
C LEU A 385 -24.95 -8.74 13.18
N PHE A 386 -24.43 -9.94 13.44
CA PHE A 386 -24.68 -11.09 12.59
C PHE A 386 -26.07 -11.70 12.83
N ASN A 387 -26.40 -12.05 14.08
CA ASN A 387 -27.61 -12.82 14.37
C ASN A 387 -28.88 -11.95 14.39
N GLU A 388 -28.80 -10.70 14.83
CA GLU A 388 -30.01 -9.87 15.00
C GLU A 388 -30.31 -8.96 13.80
N LEU A 389 -29.26 -8.55 13.06
CA LEU A 389 -29.39 -7.57 11.99
C LEU A 389 -29.15 -8.19 10.62
N TYR A 390 -28.06 -8.93 10.46
CA TYR A 390 -27.71 -9.50 9.16
C TYR A 390 -28.68 -10.61 8.74
N GLU A 391 -28.98 -11.60 9.59
CA GLU A 391 -29.84 -12.74 9.23
C GLU A 391 -31.28 -12.37 8.81
N VAL A 392 -31.80 -11.23 9.26
CA VAL A 392 -33.14 -10.75 8.88
C VAL A 392 -33.15 -9.85 7.64
N SER A 393 -31.97 -9.39 7.21
CA SER A 393 -31.82 -8.41 6.14
C SER A 393 -32.04 -8.98 4.73
N MET A 394 -32.35 -8.11 3.78
CA MET A 394 -32.42 -8.44 2.35
C MET A 394 -31.09 -8.98 1.82
N ALA A 395 -29.95 -8.45 2.30
CA ALA A 395 -28.61 -8.96 2.00
C ALA A 395 -28.47 -10.46 2.31
N TYR A 396 -28.99 -10.92 3.45
CA TYR A 396 -28.96 -12.34 3.81
C TYR A 396 -29.97 -13.15 2.99
N LYS A 397 -31.18 -12.63 2.76
CA LYS A 397 -32.18 -13.30 1.91
C LYS A 397 -31.69 -13.51 0.48
N PHE A 398 -31.05 -12.51 -0.13
CA PHE A 398 -30.42 -12.64 -1.44
C PHE A 398 -29.25 -13.62 -1.42
N LYS A 399 -28.40 -13.60 -0.38
CA LYS A 399 -27.27 -14.53 -0.26
C LYS A 399 -27.72 -15.98 -0.13
N THR A 400 -28.77 -16.23 0.64
CA THR A 400 -29.25 -17.60 0.93
C THR A 400 -30.15 -18.17 -0.15
N GLY A 401 -30.48 -17.39 -1.18
CA GLY A 401 -31.38 -17.87 -2.22
C GLY A 401 -32.84 -17.96 -1.76
N ALA A 402 -33.25 -17.19 -0.75
CA ALA A 402 -34.60 -17.23 -0.21
C ALA A 402 -35.65 -16.93 -1.30
N GLU A 403 -36.83 -17.54 -1.18
CA GLU A 403 -37.98 -17.20 -2.02
C GLU A 403 -38.50 -15.82 -1.62
N LEU A 404 -38.51 -14.89 -2.57
CA LEU A 404 -38.93 -13.50 -2.37
C LEU A 404 -40.19 -13.22 -3.17
N GLU A 405 -41.08 -12.42 -2.59
CA GLU A 405 -42.36 -12.08 -3.22
C GLU A 405 -42.13 -11.23 -4.47
N TYR A 406 -41.17 -10.31 -4.43
CA TYR A 406 -40.95 -9.32 -5.49
C TYR A 406 -39.70 -9.55 -6.34
N PHE A 407 -38.83 -10.49 -5.98
CA PHE A 407 -37.58 -10.74 -6.67
C PHE A 407 -37.46 -12.21 -7.09
N ASP A 408 -37.27 -12.46 -8.38
CA ASP A 408 -37.00 -13.80 -8.91
C ASP A 408 -35.50 -14.04 -9.01
N LYS A 409 -35.01 -15.13 -8.41
CA LYS A 409 -33.63 -15.58 -8.61
C LYS A 409 -33.51 -16.15 -10.02
N ILE A 410 -32.73 -15.49 -10.88
CA ILE A 410 -32.59 -15.87 -12.29
C ILE A 410 -31.22 -16.47 -12.63
N PHE A 411 -30.25 -16.35 -11.72
CA PHE A 411 -28.92 -16.95 -11.85
C PHE A 411 -28.31 -17.20 -10.48
N GLU A 412 -27.62 -18.32 -10.35
CA GLU A 412 -26.83 -18.70 -9.20
C GLU A 412 -25.68 -19.58 -9.70
N ASN A 413 -24.45 -19.13 -9.49
CA ASN A 413 -23.27 -19.95 -9.72
C ASN A 413 -22.21 -19.60 -8.66
N GLY A 414 -21.82 -20.61 -7.88
CA GLY A 414 -20.83 -20.55 -6.80
C GLY A 414 -20.86 -19.24 -6.01
N ASP A 415 -20.01 -18.29 -6.39
CA ASP A 415 -19.83 -17.00 -5.72
C ASP A 415 -20.82 -15.87 -6.07
N VAL A 416 -21.73 -16.05 -7.04
CA VAL A 416 -22.59 -14.98 -7.55
C VAL A 416 -24.06 -15.40 -7.64
N VAL A 417 -24.95 -14.50 -7.23
CA VAL A 417 -26.41 -14.64 -7.40
C VAL A 417 -26.97 -13.37 -8.06
N ILE A 418 -27.86 -13.55 -9.04
CA ILE A 418 -28.56 -12.45 -9.71
C ILE A 418 -30.06 -12.63 -9.56
N TYR A 419 -30.73 -11.57 -9.11
CA TYR A 419 -32.17 -11.49 -9.02
C TYR A 419 -32.73 -10.52 -10.06
N GLN A 420 -33.97 -10.76 -10.48
CA GLN A 420 -34.77 -9.88 -11.31
C GLN A 420 -35.97 -9.36 -10.51
N LEU A 421 -36.24 -8.06 -10.59
CA LEU A 421 -37.47 -7.47 -10.05
C LEU A 421 -38.66 -7.93 -10.92
N LYS A 422 -39.73 -8.41 -10.27
CA LYS A 422 -40.92 -8.97 -10.92
C LYS A 422 -41.79 -7.95 -11.64
#